data_AF-A0AAU7AZU2-F1
#
_entry.id   AF-A0AAU7AZU2-F1
#
_cell.length_a   1.000
_cell.length_b   1.000
_cell.length_c   1.000
_cell.angle_alpha   90.00
_cell.angle_beta   90.00
_cell.angle_gamma   90.00
#
_symmetry.space_group_name_H-M   'P 1'
#
loop_
_entity.id
_entity.type
_entity.pdbx_description
1 polymer ?
#
loop_
_entity_poly.entity_id
_entity_poly.type
_entity_poly.pdbx_seq_one_letter_code
_entity_poly.pdbx_strand_id
1 'polypeptide(L)'
;MTAFRRTAGLLACILIACAAAPRAQAQAATYRLGERVLRVGATGGDVKSLQRLLTRAGHAVGADGEFGPGTRTAVRAFQRAKRRQQTGVVGPGTVRVLRAAAAAGPAARNPEAAGDAAAVAAKGTRDGGVTFGTVPPPTADAAASPAPPPPAAAPAAAATGPVGKATLTSGGLAVAPAGAPPEVVAMIAAANRIARTPYRYGGGHGDFDDTAYDCSGSVSYALHGAGLLDSTLDSSSLAKWGAAGAGRWVTIYANAEHVYMYVAGLRFDTSGQKTSGSRWQDAARSSSGFTVRHPAGL
;
A
#
# COMPACT_ATOMS: atom_id res chain seq x y z
N MET A 1 -31.24 -52.78 69.69
CA MET A 1 -29.77 -52.82 69.86
C MET A 1 -29.15 -53.40 68.60
N THR A 2 -28.72 -52.55 67.65
CA THR A 2 -27.78 -52.82 66.54
C THR A 2 -27.66 -51.51 65.75
N ALA A 3 -26.71 -50.62 66.02
CA ALA A 3 -25.27 -50.64 65.79
C ALA A 3 -24.85 -50.47 64.31
N PHE A 4 -24.38 -49.24 64.03
CA PHE A 4 -23.17 -48.87 63.28
C PHE A 4 -23.11 -49.00 61.73
N ARG A 5 -23.20 -47.81 61.12
CA ARG A 5 -22.28 -47.17 60.15
C ARG A 5 -21.96 -47.88 58.83
N ARG A 6 -22.11 -47.11 57.74
CA ARG A 6 -20.98 -46.68 56.89
C ARG A 6 -21.33 -45.47 56.03
N THR A 7 -20.51 -44.44 56.21
CA THR A 7 -20.37 -43.23 55.41
C THR A 7 -19.98 -43.55 53.97
N ALA A 8 -20.65 -42.94 53.01
CA ALA A 8 -20.13 -42.77 51.66
C ALA A 8 -20.39 -41.31 51.25
N GLY A 9 -19.40 -40.45 51.51
CA GLY A 9 -19.34 -39.12 50.93
C GLY A 9 -19.04 -39.27 49.44
N LEU A 10 -20.01 -38.90 48.60
CA LEU A 10 -19.77 -38.81 47.17
C LEU A 10 -18.96 -37.53 46.91
N LEU A 11 -17.71 -37.72 46.50
CA LEU A 11 -16.83 -36.70 45.97
C LEU A 11 -17.55 -35.93 44.85
N ALA A 12 -17.57 -34.62 45.00
CA ALA A 12 -17.85 -33.68 43.93
C ALA A 12 -16.76 -33.78 42.85
N CYS A 13 -17.03 -34.52 41.78
CA CYS A 13 -16.33 -34.32 40.51
C CYS A 13 -17.14 -33.30 39.70
N ILE A 14 -16.82 -32.01 39.90
CA ILE A 14 -17.19 -30.95 38.97
C ILE A 14 -16.45 -31.27 37.66
N LEU A 15 -17.14 -31.94 36.74
CA LEU A 15 -16.76 -31.94 35.35
C LEU A 15 -16.92 -30.50 34.86
N ILE A 16 -15.84 -29.73 34.90
CA ILE A 16 -15.70 -28.57 34.03
C ILE A 16 -15.62 -29.15 32.63
N ALA A 17 -16.79 -29.35 32.02
CA ALA A 17 -16.89 -29.41 30.58
C ALA A 17 -16.33 -28.08 30.08
N CYS A 18 -15.06 -28.12 29.66
CA CYS A 18 -14.50 -27.10 28.79
C CYS A 18 -15.39 -27.12 27.55
N ALA A 19 -16.37 -26.23 27.50
CA ALA A 19 -17.09 -25.94 26.28
C ALA A 19 -16.03 -25.49 25.29
N ALA A 20 -15.59 -26.41 24.43
CA ALA A 20 -14.93 -26.05 23.19
C ALA A 20 -15.88 -25.07 22.53
N ALA A 21 -15.49 -23.79 22.54
CA ALA A 21 -16.18 -22.75 21.80
C ALA A 21 -16.50 -23.33 20.43
N PRO A 22 -17.73 -23.18 19.90
CA PRO A 22 -18.05 -23.69 18.59
C PRO A 22 -16.96 -23.16 17.66
N ARG A 23 -16.17 -24.08 17.07
CA ARG A 23 -15.33 -23.76 15.92
C ARG A 23 -16.30 -23.06 14.99
N ALA A 24 -16.12 -21.75 14.83
CA ALA A 24 -16.95 -20.94 13.95
C ALA A 24 -16.96 -21.70 12.63
N GLN A 25 -18.09 -22.34 12.35
CA GLN A 25 -18.33 -22.94 11.06
C GLN A 25 -18.25 -21.76 10.12
N ALA A 26 -17.12 -21.65 9.42
CA ALA A 26 -16.92 -20.69 8.38
C ALA A 26 -17.97 -21.03 7.34
N GLN A 27 -19.11 -20.35 7.42
CA GLN A 27 -20.08 -20.26 6.36
C GLN A 27 -19.24 -19.93 5.13
N ALA A 28 -19.02 -20.91 4.26
CA ALA A 28 -18.33 -20.71 3.00
C ALA A 28 -19.31 -19.91 2.14
N ALA A 29 -19.42 -18.61 2.44
CA ALA A 29 -20.04 -17.66 1.55
C ALA A 29 -19.36 -17.89 0.20
N THR A 30 -20.18 -18.30 -0.76
CA THR A 30 -19.80 -18.67 -2.12
C THR A 30 -19.45 -17.40 -2.88
N TYR A 31 -18.39 -16.73 -2.42
CA TYR A 31 -17.85 -15.55 -3.07
C TYR A 31 -17.40 -15.93 -4.47
N ARG A 32 -17.83 -15.15 -5.47
CA ARG A 32 -17.31 -15.26 -6.83
C ARG A 32 -16.00 -14.48 -6.93
N LEU A 33 -15.08 -15.00 -7.73
CA LEU A 33 -13.79 -14.35 -7.94
C LEU A 33 -13.97 -12.91 -8.46
N GLY A 34 -13.55 -11.92 -7.68
CA GLY A 34 -13.67 -10.50 -8.00
C GLY A 34 -14.65 -9.73 -7.11
N GLU A 35 -15.48 -10.41 -6.32
CA GLU A 35 -16.38 -9.78 -5.35
C GLU A 35 -15.66 -9.28 -4.09
N ARG A 36 -14.47 -9.83 -3.82
CA ARG A 36 -13.61 -9.40 -2.72
C ARG A 36 -12.14 -9.48 -3.08
N VAL A 37 -11.33 -8.74 -2.34
CA VAL A 37 -9.87 -8.75 -2.48
C VAL A 37 -9.29 -10.00 -1.83
N LEU A 38 -8.54 -10.80 -2.59
CA LEU A 38 -7.92 -12.04 -2.11
C LEU A 38 -6.46 -11.81 -1.73
N ARG A 39 -6.04 -12.32 -0.57
CA ARG A 39 -4.69 -12.22 -0.03
C ARG A 39 -4.38 -13.45 0.82
N VAL A 40 -3.15 -13.57 1.32
CA VAL A 40 -2.75 -14.68 2.18
C VAL A 40 -3.71 -14.86 3.36
N GLY A 41 -4.14 -16.10 3.59
CA GLY A 41 -5.13 -16.47 4.61
C GLY A 41 -6.58 -16.44 4.12
N ALA A 42 -6.86 -15.98 2.89
CA ALA A 42 -8.19 -16.14 2.29
C ALA A 42 -8.44 -17.60 1.92
N THR A 43 -9.64 -18.11 2.21
CA THR A 43 -10.08 -19.44 1.81
C THR A 43 -11.44 -19.35 1.13
N GLY A 44 -11.71 -20.26 0.19
CA GLY A 44 -13.02 -20.35 -0.47
C GLY A 44 -12.97 -20.73 -1.96
N GLY A 45 -14.17 -20.79 -2.55
CA GLY A 45 -14.36 -21.17 -3.96
C GLY A 45 -13.79 -20.14 -4.95
N ASP A 46 -13.73 -18.87 -4.57
CA ASP A 46 -13.06 -17.79 -5.30
C ASP A 46 -11.54 -17.98 -5.34
N VAL A 47 -10.92 -18.40 -4.24
CA VAL A 47 -9.48 -18.71 -4.18
C VAL A 47 -9.17 -19.91 -5.06
N LYS A 48 -9.99 -20.96 -5.01
CA LYS A 48 -9.86 -22.12 -5.91
C LYS A 48 -9.99 -21.71 -7.38
N SER A 49 -10.87 -20.75 -7.69
CA SER A 49 -11.05 -20.21 -9.04
C SER A 49 -9.87 -19.33 -9.48
N LEU A 50 -9.30 -18.54 -8.56
CA LEU A 50 -8.07 -17.79 -8.79
C LEU A 50 -6.90 -18.73 -9.13
N GLN A 51 -6.68 -19.77 -8.34
CA GLN A 51 -5.61 -20.74 -8.54
C GLN A 51 -5.70 -21.42 -9.91
N ARG A 52 -6.91 -21.85 -10.33
CA ARG A 52 -7.14 -22.41 -11.67
C ARG A 52 -6.81 -21.41 -12.80
N LEU A 53 -7.15 -20.14 -12.63
CA LEU A 53 -6.85 -19.11 -13.63
C LEU A 53 -5.35 -18.76 -13.68
N LEU A 54 -4.66 -18.75 -12.55
CA LEU A 54 -3.20 -18.58 -12.50
C LEU A 54 -2.49 -19.71 -13.24
N THR A 55 -2.89 -20.96 -12.99
CA THR A 55 -2.33 -22.13 -13.71
C THR A 55 -2.59 -22.01 -15.21
N ARG A 56 -3.80 -21.63 -15.63
CA ARG A 56 -4.12 -21.43 -17.06
C ARG A 56 -3.36 -20.24 -17.69
N ALA A 57 -3.04 -19.22 -16.90
CA ALA A 57 -2.21 -18.09 -17.31
C ALA A 57 -0.69 -18.40 -17.28
N GLY A 58 -0.29 -19.66 -17.04
CA GLY A 58 1.11 -20.10 -17.06
C GLY A 58 1.85 -19.97 -15.73
N HIS A 59 1.12 -19.83 -14.62
CA HIS A 59 1.67 -19.77 -13.25
C HIS A 59 1.12 -20.93 -12.42
N ALA A 60 1.80 -22.08 -12.47
CA ALA A 60 1.37 -23.30 -11.81
C ALA A 60 1.24 -23.14 -10.29
N VAL A 61 0.06 -23.48 -9.76
CA VAL A 61 -0.24 -23.51 -8.33
C VAL A 61 -1.30 -24.57 -8.04
N GLY A 62 -1.20 -25.24 -6.90
CA GLY A 62 -2.24 -26.17 -6.42
C GLY A 62 -3.57 -25.43 -6.19
N ALA A 63 -4.68 -26.03 -6.62
CA ALA A 63 -6.02 -25.45 -6.47
C ALA A 63 -6.74 -26.05 -5.25
N ASP A 64 -6.16 -25.88 -4.06
CA ASP A 64 -6.70 -26.35 -2.78
C ASP A 64 -7.84 -25.46 -2.25
N GLY A 65 -7.95 -24.22 -2.73
CA GLY A 65 -8.91 -23.24 -2.22
C GLY A 65 -8.38 -22.41 -1.06
N GLU A 66 -7.07 -22.48 -0.79
CA GLU A 66 -6.39 -21.73 0.26
C GLU A 66 -5.36 -20.76 -0.34
N PHE A 67 -5.44 -19.50 0.07
CA PHE A 67 -4.49 -18.49 -0.37
C PHE A 67 -3.26 -18.57 0.53
N GLY A 68 -2.41 -19.55 0.28
CA GLY A 68 -1.14 -19.73 0.98
C GLY A 68 0.03 -18.95 0.37
N PRO A 69 1.25 -19.13 0.91
CA PRO A 69 2.49 -18.54 0.38
C PRO A 69 2.77 -18.93 -1.09
N GLY A 70 2.42 -20.15 -1.50
CA GLY A 70 2.52 -20.61 -2.89
C GLY A 70 1.61 -19.81 -3.83
N THR A 71 0.34 -19.63 -3.46
CA THR A 71 -0.63 -18.80 -4.20
C THR A 71 -0.18 -17.35 -4.31
N ARG A 72 0.36 -16.76 -3.24
CA ARG A 72 0.94 -15.41 -3.27
C ARG A 72 2.09 -15.31 -4.26
N THR A 73 2.99 -16.29 -4.28
CA THR A 73 4.15 -16.32 -5.18
C THR A 73 3.70 -16.38 -6.65
N ALA A 74 2.72 -17.23 -6.95
CA ALA A 74 2.13 -17.31 -8.30
C ALA A 74 1.45 -16.01 -8.73
N VAL A 75 0.70 -15.35 -7.83
CA VAL A 75 0.09 -14.03 -8.09
C VAL A 75 1.15 -12.97 -8.38
N ARG A 76 2.23 -12.94 -7.60
CA ARG A 76 3.34 -12.00 -7.83
C ARG A 76 4.03 -12.24 -9.16
N ALA A 77 4.26 -13.49 -9.53
CA ALA A 77 4.83 -13.84 -10.83
C ALA A 77 3.91 -13.41 -11.98
N PHE A 78 2.59 -13.59 -11.83
CA PHE A 78 1.60 -13.12 -12.79
C PHE A 78 1.58 -11.59 -12.92
N GLN A 79 1.57 -10.89 -11.79
CA GLN A 79 1.63 -9.43 -11.77
C GLN A 79 2.91 -8.92 -12.44
N ARG A 80 4.06 -9.54 -12.15
CA ARG A 80 5.33 -9.26 -12.83
C ARG A 80 5.23 -9.45 -14.34
N ALA A 81 4.70 -10.59 -14.79
CA ALA A 81 4.56 -10.91 -16.20
C ALA A 81 3.65 -9.93 -16.95
N LYS A 82 2.71 -9.29 -16.25
CA LYS A 82 1.84 -8.24 -16.80
C LYS A 82 2.34 -6.82 -16.53
N ARG A 83 3.61 -6.66 -16.12
CA ARG A 83 4.25 -5.37 -15.75
C ARG A 83 3.43 -4.58 -14.73
N ARG A 84 2.78 -5.29 -13.80
CA ARG A 84 2.01 -4.74 -12.69
C ARG A 84 2.76 -4.92 -11.37
N GLN A 85 2.41 -4.11 -10.38
CA GLN A 85 2.96 -4.20 -9.04
C GLN A 85 2.75 -5.61 -8.45
N GLN A 86 3.84 -6.21 -7.97
CA GLN A 86 3.90 -7.59 -7.45
C GLN A 86 3.41 -7.64 -5.99
N THR A 87 2.22 -7.11 -5.73
CA THR A 87 1.63 -7.02 -4.38
C THR A 87 1.39 -8.40 -3.79
N GLY A 88 1.08 -9.40 -4.62
CA GLY A 88 0.62 -10.73 -4.17
C GLY A 88 -0.82 -10.72 -3.67
N VAL A 89 -1.55 -9.63 -3.93
CA VAL A 89 -2.95 -9.39 -3.57
C VAL A 89 -3.78 -9.27 -4.85
N VAL A 90 -4.94 -9.92 -4.88
CA VAL A 90 -5.80 -10.00 -6.06
C VAL A 90 -7.06 -9.19 -5.81
N GLY A 91 -7.07 -7.95 -6.32
CA GLY A 91 -8.26 -7.11 -6.39
C GLY A 91 -8.95 -7.17 -7.77
N PRO A 92 -10.07 -6.44 -7.95
CA PRO A 92 -10.87 -6.48 -9.19
C PRO A 92 -10.07 -6.19 -10.46
N GLY A 93 -9.14 -5.22 -10.40
CA GLY A 93 -8.25 -4.90 -11.51
C GLY A 93 -7.32 -6.05 -11.90
N THR A 94 -6.76 -6.77 -10.92
CA THR A 94 -5.94 -7.97 -11.15
C THR A 94 -6.78 -9.11 -11.71
N VAL A 95 -8.01 -9.30 -11.21
CA VAL A 95 -8.94 -10.34 -11.70
C VAL A 95 -9.28 -10.12 -13.18
N ARG A 96 -9.57 -8.88 -13.60
CA ARG A 96 -9.87 -8.57 -15.01
C ARG A 96 -8.72 -8.96 -15.94
N VAL A 97 -7.49 -8.62 -15.56
CA VAL A 97 -6.29 -8.92 -16.36
C VAL A 97 -5.97 -10.41 -16.34
N LEU A 98 -6.21 -11.07 -15.21
CA LEU A 98 -6.00 -12.51 -15.07
C LEU A 98 -7.00 -13.31 -15.92
N ARG A 99 -8.27 -12.92 -15.96
CA ARG A 99 -9.27 -13.55 -16.85
C ARG A 99 -8.88 -13.42 -18.32
N ALA A 100 -8.45 -12.23 -18.74
CA ALA A 100 -7.99 -12.00 -20.11
C ALA A 100 -6.74 -12.84 -20.44
N ALA A 101 -5.78 -12.94 -19.52
CA ALA A 101 -4.57 -13.75 -19.71
C ALA A 101 -4.86 -15.26 -19.75
N ALA A 102 -5.77 -15.74 -18.91
CA ALA A 102 -6.18 -17.14 -18.88
C ALA A 102 -6.99 -17.54 -20.12
N ALA A 103 -7.68 -16.60 -20.76
CA ALA A 103 -8.35 -16.82 -22.05
C ALA A 103 -7.35 -16.87 -23.22
N ALA A 104 -6.24 -16.13 -23.15
CA ALA A 104 -5.18 -16.11 -24.17
C ALA A 104 -4.22 -17.32 -24.10
N GLY A 105 -4.16 -18.03 -22.98
CA GLY A 105 -3.29 -19.19 -22.79
C GLY A 105 -1.79 -18.86 -22.68
N PRO A 106 -0.93 -19.87 -22.43
CA PRO A 106 0.50 -19.67 -22.13
C PRO A 106 1.39 -19.27 -23.32
N ALA A 107 0.85 -19.16 -24.54
CA ALA A 107 1.64 -19.03 -25.78
C ALA A 107 2.09 -17.60 -26.15
N ALA A 108 1.74 -16.56 -25.38
CA ALA A 108 2.14 -15.18 -25.69
C ALA A 108 3.36 -14.72 -24.87
N ARG A 109 4.57 -15.21 -25.23
CA ARG A 109 5.86 -14.60 -24.81
C ARG A 109 6.82 -14.50 -26.00
N ASN A 110 7.28 -13.27 -26.23
CA ASN A 110 8.40 -12.74 -27.04
C ASN A 110 8.14 -12.33 -28.50
N PRO A 111 8.48 -11.07 -28.86
CA PRO A 111 9.76 -10.84 -29.52
C PRO A 111 10.47 -9.55 -29.06
N GLU A 112 11.59 -9.67 -28.35
CA GLU A 112 12.67 -8.67 -28.36
C GLU A 112 14.00 -9.39 -28.03
N ALA A 113 14.44 -10.21 -28.99
CA ALA A 113 15.79 -10.79 -29.03
C ALA A 113 16.08 -11.23 -30.48
N ALA A 114 16.29 -10.26 -31.38
CA ALA A 114 17.03 -10.40 -32.63
C ALA A 114 17.12 -9.01 -33.25
N GLY A 115 18.33 -8.44 -33.28
CA GLY A 115 18.65 -7.36 -34.20
C GLY A 115 18.79 -7.88 -35.62
N ASP A 116 18.78 -6.92 -36.53
CA ASP A 116 19.12 -6.94 -37.96
C ASP A 116 18.05 -7.32 -39.00
N ALA A 117 18.06 -6.47 -40.04
CA ALA A 117 17.51 -6.58 -41.39
C ALA A 117 16.10 -6.03 -41.69
N ALA A 118 16.15 -4.87 -42.38
CA ALA A 118 15.44 -4.53 -43.61
C ALA A 118 14.02 -3.92 -43.53
N ALA A 119 13.98 -2.74 -44.16
CA ALA A 119 12.84 -1.91 -44.52
C ALA A 119 11.94 -2.54 -45.61
N VAL A 120 10.93 -1.75 -46.00
CA VAL A 120 9.90 -1.89 -47.06
C VAL A 120 8.69 -2.74 -46.64
N ALA A 121 7.42 -2.36 -46.84
CA ALA A 121 6.79 -1.35 -47.68
C ALA A 121 5.40 -0.95 -47.12
N ALA A 122 4.93 0.22 -47.59
CA ALA A 122 3.66 0.87 -47.28
C ALA A 122 2.40 0.14 -47.81
N LYS A 123 1.24 0.48 -47.21
CA LYS A 123 -0.12 0.80 -47.78
C LYS A 123 -1.13 0.65 -46.62
N GLY A 124 -2.06 1.54 -46.27
CA GLY A 124 -2.87 2.52 -46.99
C GLY A 124 -4.37 2.22 -46.70
N THR A 125 -5.20 3.26 -46.54
CA THR A 125 -6.70 3.28 -46.40
C THR A 125 -7.20 3.31 -44.93
N ARG A 126 -7.70 4.41 -44.36
CA ARG A 126 -8.90 5.28 -44.57
C ARG A 126 -10.24 4.72 -44.06
N ASP A 127 -10.81 5.54 -43.17
CA ASP A 127 -12.23 5.88 -42.91
C ASP A 127 -13.17 4.98 -42.10
N GLY A 128 -13.93 5.67 -41.23
CA GLY A 128 -15.04 5.20 -40.40
C GLY A 128 -14.77 5.40 -38.90
N GLY A 129 -15.15 6.47 -38.21
CA GLY A 129 -16.41 7.22 -38.30
C GLY A 129 -17.45 6.60 -37.36
N VAL A 130 -17.38 6.90 -36.05
CA VAL A 130 -18.51 6.72 -35.12
C VAL A 130 -18.49 7.80 -34.03
N THR A 131 -19.70 8.29 -33.79
CA THR A 131 -20.16 9.52 -33.14
C THR A 131 -19.93 9.59 -31.63
N PHE A 132 -19.53 10.77 -31.13
CA PHE A 132 -19.57 11.13 -29.71
C PHE A 132 -21.01 11.39 -29.26
N GLY A 133 -21.49 10.61 -28.29
CA GLY A 133 -22.72 10.88 -27.54
C GLY A 133 -22.40 11.74 -26.32
N THR A 134 -22.90 12.96 -26.32
CA THR A 134 -22.92 13.89 -25.19
C THR A 134 -23.73 13.30 -24.03
N VAL A 135 -23.13 13.22 -22.85
CA VAL A 135 -23.83 12.92 -21.58
C VAL A 135 -23.84 14.20 -20.72
N PRO A 136 -25.01 14.65 -20.22
CA PRO A 136 -25.14 15.86 -19.39
C PRO A 136 -24.59 15.66 -17.95
N PRO A 137 -24.28 16.75 -17.22
CA PRO A 137 -23.62 16.69 -15.93
C PRO A 137 -24.59 16.29 -14.79
N PRO A 138 -24.15 15.52 -13.78
CA PRO A 138 -24.83 15.48 -12.50
C PRO A 138 -24.50 16.73 -11.67
N THR A 139 -25.56 17.36 -11.15
CA THR A 139 -25.58 18.52 -10.27
C THR A 139 -25.00 18.23 -8.88
N ALA A 140 -24.53 19.31 -8.24
CA ALA A 140 -23.80 19.38 -6.98
C ALA A 140 -24.56 18.84 -5.75
N ASP A 141 -23.84 18.20 -4.83
CA ASP A 141 -23.59 18.70 -3.46
C ASP A 141 -22.79 17.68 -2.63
N ALA A 142 -21.50 17.97 -2.39
CA ALA A 142 -20.72 17.55 -1.24
C ALA A 142 -19.39 18.32 -1.25
N ALA A 143 -19.14 19.09 -0.20
CA ALA A 143 -18.05 20.06 -0.10
C ALA A 143 -16.68 19.45 -0.44
N ALA A 144 -16.15 19.89 -1.58
CA ALA A 144 -14.75 19.74 -1.94
C ALA A 144 -13.89 20.45 -0.89
N SER A 145 -12.98 19.73 -0.24
CA SER A 145 -11.83 20.39 0.38
C SER A 145 -11.08 21.13 -0.73
N PRO A 146 -10.74 22.41 -0.57
CA PRO A 146 -10.09 23.16 -1.64
C PRO A 146 -8.77 22.47 -2.01
N ALA A 147 -8.55 22.33 -3.31
CA ALA A 147 -7.29 21.87 -3.87
C ALA A 147 -6.13 22.69 -3.27
N PRO A 148 -4.97 22.07 -2.99
CA PRO A 148 -3.78 22.84 -2.63
C PRO A 148 -3.48 23.85 -3.74
N PRO A 149 -2.90 25.02 -3.42
CA PRO A 149 -2.41 25.92 -4.45
C PRO A 149 -1.42 25.17 -5.36
N PRO A 150 -1.37 25.47 -6.67
CA PRO A 150 -0.42 24.84 -7.57
C PRO A 150 1.01 25.06 -7.07
N PRO A 151 1.95 24.12 -7.32
CA PRO A 151 3.35 24.32 -6.98
C PRO A 151 3.88 25.54 -7.73
N ALA A 152 4.43 26.51 -7.00
CA ALA A 152 5.29 27.51 -7.58
C ALA A 152 6.53 26.80 -8.17
N ALA A 153 6.90 27.16 -9.39
CA ALA A 153 8.03 26.61 -10.13
C ALA A 153 9.36 26.74 -9.36
N ALA A 154 10.23 25.72 -9.46
CA ALA A 154 11.64 25.76 -9.03
C ALA A 154 12.49 26.70 -9.92
N PRO A 155 13.69 27.22 -9.52
CA PRO A 155 14.59 26.69 -8.49
C PRO A 155 15.27 27.69 -7.51
N ALA A 156 15.89 27.11 -6.47
CA ALA A 156 17.10 27.50 -5.72
C ALA A 156 17.17 28.80 -4.89
N ALA A 157 17.22 28.62 -3.57
CA ALA A 157 18.37 29.07 -2.77
C ALA A 157 18.60 28.04 -1.67
N ALA A 158 19.74 27.35 -1.71
CA ALA A 158 20.16 26.50 -0.60
C ALA A 158 20.27 27.39 0.64
N ALA A 159 19.37 27.23 1.61
CA ALA A 159 19.53 27.87 2.90
C ALA A 159 20.90 27.44 3.47
N THR A 160 21.85 28.35 3.54
CA THR A 160 23.25 28.12 3.97
C THR A 160 23.41 28.18 5.49
N GLY A 161 22.34 28.51 6.22
CA GLY A 161 22.31 28.48 7.69
C GLY A 161 22.16 27.07 8.28
N PRO A 162 22.37 26.93 9.60
CA PRO A 162 22.07 25.69 10.32
C PRO A 162 20.59 25.33 10.13
N VAL A 163 20.32 24.06 9.87
CA VAL A 163 18.94 23.58 9.73
C VAL A 163 18.22 23.71 11.07
N GLY A 164 17.12 24.45 11.08
CA GLY A 164 16.25 24.51 12.24
C GLY A 164 15.58 23.16 12.51
N LYS A 165 15.16 22.91 13.75
CA LYS A 165 14.41 21.70 14.12
C LYS A 165 12.92 22.02 14.21
N ALA A 166 12.09 21.22 13.55
CA ALA A 166 10.63 21.30 13.73
C ALA A 166 10.23 20.93 15.16
N THR A 167 9.13 21.50 15.64
CA THR A 167 8.61 21.25 16.99
C THR A 167 7.29 20.48 16.93
N LEU A 168 7.06 19.65 17.94
CA LEU A 168 5.83 18.89 18.08
C LEU A 168 4.89 19.63 19.03
N THR A 169 3.69 19.99 18.56
CA THR A 169 2.67 20.60 19.42
C THR A 169 2.10 19.60 20.42
N SER A 170 1.44 20.08 21.48
CA SER A 170 0.64 19.22 22.37
C SER A 170 -0.46 18.46 21.62
N GLY A 171 -0.92 18.99 20.48
CA GLY A 171 -1.81 18.32 19.53
C GLY A 171 -1.13 17.29 18.63
N GLY A 172 0.15 16.95 18.85
CA GLY A 172 0.87 15.94 18.05
C GLY A 172 1.04 16.32 16.58
N LEU A 173 0.97 17.62 16.24
CA LEU A 173 1.25 18.14 14.90
C LEU A 173 2.62 18.80 14.87
N ALA A 174 3.32 18.70 13.74
CA ALA A 174 4.62 19.32 13.57
C ALA A 174 4.48 20.80 13.16
N VAL A 175 5.37 21.65 13.66
CA VAL A 175 5.51 23.05 13.24
C VAL A 175 6.88 23.21 12.61
N ALA A 176 6.91 23.73 11.38
CA ALA A 176 8.17 23.97 10.67
C ALA A 176 9.00 25.05 11.39
N PRO A 177 10.33 24.90 11.45
CA PRO A 177 11.20 25.92 12.03
C PRO A 177 11.28 27.15 11.13
N ALA A 178 11.64 28.29 11.72
CA ALA A 178 11.96 29.49 10.96
C ALA A 178 13.12 29.22 9.98
N GLY A 179 13.02 29.76 8.76
CA GLY A 179 14.03 29.56 7.71
C GLY A 179 13.99 28.19 7.02
N ALA A 180 12.98 27.36 7.29
CA ALA A 180 12.75 26.14 6.51
C ALA A 180 12.44 26.48 5.03
N PRO A 181 13.01 25.74 4.06
CA PRO A 181 12.64 25.87 2.66
C PRO A 181 11.13 25.69 2.44
N PRO A 182 10.53 26.35 1.42
CA PRO A 182 9.11 26.22 1.12
C PRO A 182 8.64 24.76 1.00
N GLU A 183 9.47 23.89 0.42
CA GLU A 183 9.21 22.47 0.26
C GLU A 183 9.08 21.75 1.61
N VAL A 184 9.92 22.09 2.58
CA VAL A 184 9.89 21.53 3.94
C VAL A 184 8.64 21.98 4.69
N VAL A 185 8.28 23.26 4.55
CA VAL A 185 7.05 23.82 5.13
C VAL A 185 5.83 23.12 4.54
N ALA A 186 5.78 22.97 3.22
CA ALA A 186 4.69 22.30 2.51
C ALA A 186 4.60 20.80 2.88
N MET A 187 5.75 20.12 3.00
CA MET A 187 5.81 18.71 3.43
C MET A 187 5.23 18.51 4.83
N ILE A 188 5.62 19.38 5.78
CA ILE A 188 5.09 19.36 7.15
C ILE A 188 3.58 19.63 7.14
N ALA A 189 3.13 20.64 6.40
CA ALA A 189 1.71 20.97 6.28
C ALA A 189 0.89 19.80 5.71
N ALA A 190 1.38 19.13 4.67
CA ALA A 190 0.73 17.95 4.09
C ALA A 190 0.71 16.77 5.06
N ALA A 191 1.85 16.43 5.66
CA ALA A 191 1.96 15.38 6.66
C ALA A 191 1.05 15.63 7.88
N ASN A 192 0.87 16.88 8.30
CA ASN A 192 -0.08 17.24 9.36
C ASN A 192 -1.54 16.90 9.02
N ARG A 193 -1.97 17.04 7.76
CA ARG A 193 -3.36 16.70 7.35
C ARG A 193 -3.68 15.23 7.61
N ILE A 194 -2.70 14.37 7.36
CA ILE A 194 -2.83 12.93 7.55
C ILE A 194 -2.20 12.43 8.84
N ALA A 195 -1.74 13.30 9.74
CA ALA A 195 -0.98 12.86 10.92
C ALA A 195 -1.79 11.90 11.82
N ARG A 196 -3.12 12.00 11.80
CA ARG A 196 -4.03 11.22 12.65
C ARG A 196 -4.93 10.24 11.88
N THR A 197 -4.86 10.21 10.55
CA THR A 197 -5.74 9.34 9.73
C THR A 197 -5.47 7.86 9.99
N PRO A 198 -6.45 6.94 9.93
CA PRO A 198 -6.20 5.52 10.19
C PRO A 198 -5.07 4.93 9.33
N TYR A 199 -4.39 3.91 9.88
CA TYR A 199 -3.49 3.07 9.09
C TYR A 199 -4.29 2.01 8.35
N ARG A 200 -4.11 1.91 7.03
CA ARG A 200 -4.66 0.82 6.21
C ARG A 200 -3.61 0.40 5.21
N TYR A 201 -3.28 -0.89 5.19
CA TYR A 201 -2.33 -1.45 4.22
C TYR A 201 -2.79 -1.19 2.79
N GLY A 202 -1.95 -0.56 1.97
CA GLY A 202 -2.27 -0.10 0.61
C GLY A 202 -3.01 1.23 0.53
N GLY A 203 -3.30 1.89 1.66
CA GLY A 203 -3.95 3.19 1.68
C GLY A 203 -3.06 4.30 1.11
N GLY A 204 -3.63 5.17 0.29
CA GLY A 204 -2.93 6.27 -0.37
C GLY A 204 -2.09 5.87 -1.59
N HIS A 205 -2.38 4.73 -2.25
CA HIS A 205 -1.70 4.29 -3.50
C HIS A 205 -2.59 4.29 -4.74
N GLY A 206 -3.91 4.41 -4.57
CA GLY A 206 -4.85 4.57 -5.67
C GLY A 206 -5.10 6.04 -6.03
N ASP A 207 -5.06 6.89 -5.02
CA ASP A 207 -5.18 8.34 -5.07
C ASP A 207 -4.37 8.90 -3.88
N PHE A 208 -3.87 10.13 -3.99
CA PHE A 208 -3.31 10.84 -2.86
C PHE A 208 -4.39 11.22 -1.86
N ASP A 209 -5.62 11.52 -2.28
CA ASP A 209 -6.71 11.77 -1.34
C ASP A 209 -7.38 10.46 -0.92
N ASP A 210 -6.98 9.96 0.24
CA ASP A 210 -7.53 8.73 0.81
C ASP A 210 -7.95 8.92 2.29
N THR A 211 -8.85 8.05 2.73
CA THR A 211 -9.38 7.97 4.10
C THR A 211 -8.42 7.29 5.08
N ALA A 212 -7.41 6.58 4.58
CA ALA A 212 -6.40 5.91 5.39
C ALA A 212 -5.12 5.71 4.58
N TYR A 213 -3.97 5.66 5.27
CA TYR A 213 -2.66 5.63 4.63
C TYR A 213 -1.77 4.56 5.24
N ASP A 214 -1.07 3.79 4.41
CA ASP A 214 0.02 2.94 4.87
C ASP A 214 1.33 3.71 5.04
N CYS A 215 2.43 3.03 5.35
CA CYS A 215 3.74 3.67 5.57
C CYS A 215 4.21 4.46 4.34
N SER A 216 4.21 3.80 3.18
CA SER A 216 4.64 4.36 1.90
C SER A 216 3.66 5.36 1.30
N GLY A 217 2.35 5.16 1.49
CA GLY A 217 1.32 6.13 1.13
C GLY A 217 1.43 7.40 1.97
N SER A 218 1.74 7.28 3.27
CA SER A 218 1.94 8.44 4.15
C SER A 218 3.15 9.27 3.72
N VAL A 219 4.29 8.64 3.47
CA VAL A 219 5.51 9.34 3.00
C VAL A 219 5.29 9.93 1.60
N SER A 220 4.64 9.19 0.70
CA SER A 220 4.31 9.69 -0.64
C SER A 220 3.38 10.90 -0.60
N TYR A 221 2.37 10.91 0.28
CA TYR A 221 1.46 12.04 0.45
C TYR A 221 2.20 13.30 0.90
N ALA A 222 3.11 13.17 1.86
CA ALA A 222 3.89 14.30 2.34
C ALA A 222 4.84 14.85 1.26
N LEU A 223 5.50 13.97 0.50
CA LEU A 223 6.36 14.36 -0.63
C LEU A 223 5.56 15.02 -1.76
N HIS A 224 4.37 14.51 -2.07
CA HIS A 224 3.47 15.08 -3.06
C HIS A 224 2.99 16.48 -2.66
N GLY A 225 2.59 16.66 -1.40
CA GLY A 225 2.20 17.98 -0.89
C GLY A 225 3.34 19.00 -0.89
N ALA A 226 4.59 18.55 -0.98
CA ALA A 226 5.77 19.39 -1.18
C ALA A 226 6.13 19.63 -2.66
N GLY A 227 5.34 19.10 -3.61
CA GLY A 227 5.61 19.18 -5.04
C GLY A 227 6.76 18.31 -5.53
N LEU A 228 7.21 17.34 -4.72
CA LEU A 228 8.37 16.50 -5.01
C LEU A 228 8.01 15.16 -5.67
N LEU A 229 6.72 14.83 -5.73
CA LEU A 229 6.26 13.54 -6.21
C LEU A 229 4.91 13.65 -6.93
N ASP A 230 4.86 13.23 -8.20
CA ASP A 230 3.65 13.29 -9.03
C ASP A 230 2.80 12.02 -8.93
N SER A 231 3.36 10.93 -8.40
CA SER A 231 2.66 9.65 -8.25
C SER A 231 3.13 8.89 -7.02
N THR A 232 2.23 8.20 -6.33
CA THR A 232 2.51 7.45 -5.11
C THR A 232 3.55 6.35 -5.35
N LEU A 233 4.50 6.19 -4.43
CA LEU A 233 5.54 5.17 -4.49
C LEU A 233 5.43 4.20 -3.32
N ASP A 234 5.62 2.90 -3.58
CA ASP A 234 5.80 1.90 -2.54
C ASP A 234 7.17 2.04 -1.83
N SER A 235 7.35 1.35 -0.70
CA SER A 235 8.56 1.45 0.11
C SER A 235 9.84 0.98 -0.62
N SER A 236 9.74 -0.01 -1.51
CA SER A 236 10.90 -0.47 -2.29
C SER A 236 11.28 0.52 -3.39
N SER A 237 10.30 1.20 -3.95
CA SER A 237 10.50 2.30 -4.89
C SER A 237 11.11 3.52 -4.19
N LEU A 238 10.62 3.88 -2.99
CA LEU A 238 11.20 4.93 -2.15
C LEU A 238 12.64 4.61 -1.72
N ALA A 239 12.99 3.33 -1.52
CA ALA A 239 14.35 2.91 -1.24
C ALA A 239 15.34 3.15 -2.40
N LYS A 240 14.83 3.48 -3.60
CA LYS A 240 15.62 3.77 -4.79
C LYS A 240 15.42 5.20 -5.31
N TRP A 241 14.51 5.96 -4.70
CA TRP A 241 14.13 7.29 -5.13
C TRP A 241 15.02 8.36 -4.50
N GLY A 242 15.23 9.47 -5.21
CA GLY A 242 16.04 10.58 -4.74
C GLY A 242 17.54 10.29 -4.66
N ALA A 243 18.27 11.17 -3.98
CA ALA A 243 19.70 11.02 -3.75
C ALA A 243 19.99 10.04 -2.61
N ALA A 244 21.14 9.38 -2.66
CA ALA A 244 21.58 8.45 -1.62
C ALA A 244 22.08 9.21 -0.37
N GLY A 245 21.86 8.61 0.80
CA GLY A 245 22.34 9.16 2.08
C GLY A 245 21.34 10.10 2.74
N ALA A 246 21.74 10.64 3.89
CA ALA A 246 20.93 11.58 4.66
C ALA A 246 20.90 12.95 3.98
N GLY A 247 19.71 13.55 3.92
CA GLY A 247 19.52 14.94 3.52
C GLY A 247 19.67 15.89 4.70
N ARG A 248 19.73 17.19 4.43
CA ARG A 248 19.93 18.21 5.48
C ARG A 248 18.64 18.46 6.26
N TRP A 249 17.52 18.53 5.56
CA TRP A 249 16.17 18.78 6.04
C TRP A 249 15.33 17.52 6.04
N VAL A 250 15.44 16.71 4.98
CA VAL A 250 14.59 15.54 4.80
C VAL A 250 15.46 14.30 4.65
N THR A 251 15.18 13.27 5.44
CA THR A 251 15.83 11.96 5.27
C THR A 251 14.79 10.87 5.31
N ILE A 252 14.73 10.06 4.25
CA ILE A 252 13.84 8.93 4.09
C ILE A 252 14.61 7.64 4.38
N TYR A 253 14.02 6.79 5.20
CA TYR A 253 14.52 5.47 5.52
C TYR A 253 13.54 4.45 4.97
N ALA A 254 13.96 3.69 3.97
CA ALA A 254 13.06 2.78 3.26
C ALA A 254 13.69 1.39 3.02
N ASN A 255 12.87 0.35 3.13
CA ASN A 255 13.22 -1.00 2.70
C ASN A 255 11.97 -1.73 2.18
N ALA A 256 12.07 -3.04 1.93
CA ALA A 256 10.96 -3.83 1.39
C ALA A 256 9.75 -3.96 2.33
N GLU A 257 9.91 -3.68 3.63
CA GLU A 257 8.87 -3.88 4.65
C GLU A 257 8.28 -2.57 5.17
N HIS A 258 9.09 -1.52 5.30
CA HIS A 258 8.68 -0.27 5.93
C HIS A 258 9.36 0.94 5.31
N VAL A 259 8.71 2.10 5.47
CA VAL A 259 9.30 3.39 5.15
C VAL A 259 8.82 4.44 6.14
N TYR A 260 9.73 5.32 6.53
CA TYR A 260 9.47 6.50 7.34
C TYR A 260 10.43 7.61 6.92
N MET A 261 10.21 8.82 7.41
CA MET A 261 11.12 9.93 7.13
C MET A 261 11.33 10.82 8.34
N TYR A 262 12.44 11.55 8.34
CA TYR A 262 12.65 12.72 9.18
C TYR A 262 12.48 13.97 8.33
N VAL A 263 11.74 14.95 8.86
CA VAL A 263 11.55 16.26 8.25
C VAL A 263 11.88 17.31 9.31
N ALA A 264 12.92 18.12 9.04
CA ALA A 264 13.50 19.06 9.99
C ALA A 264 13.74 18.43 11.38
N GLY A 265 14.23 17.19 11.41
CA GLY A 265 14.57 16.47 12.65
C GLY A 265 13.39 15.86 13.44
N LEU A 266 12.15 15.97 12.96
CA LEU A 266 11.01 15.21 13.50
C LEU A 266 10.72 13.98 12.65
N ARG A 267 10.40 12.86 13.30
CA ARG A 267 10.10 11.61 12.61
C ARG A 267 8.63 11.56 12.21
N PHE A 268 8.37 11.35 10.92
CA PHE A 268 7.06 11.01 10.39
C PHE A 268 6.99 9.51 10.07
N ASP A 269 6.23 8.77 10.87
CA ASP A 269 6.21 7.30 10.85
C ASP A 269 4.86 6.75 11.34
N THR A 270 4.32 5.77 10.60
CA THR A 270 3.07 5.08 10.96
C THR A 270 3.22 4.16 12.17
N SER A 271 4.43 3.74 12.54
CA SER A 271 4.62 2.82 13.68
C SER A 271 4.32 3.46 15.05
N GLY A 272 4.46 4.78 15.18
CA GLY A 272 4.21 5.51 16.43
C GLY A 272 2.75 5.94 16.64
N GLN A 273 1.89 5.76 15.64
CA GLN A 273 0.52 6.26 15.67
C GLN A 273 -0.35 5.59 16.75
N LYS A 274 -0.18 4.28 16.97
CA LYS A 274 -0.93 3.55 18.00
C LYS A 274 -0.61 4.01 19.42
N THR A 275 0.55 4.65 19.61
CA THR A 275 1.05 5.08 20.92
C THR A 275 0.77 6.55 21.19
N SER A 276 0.98 7.41 20.20
CA SER A 276 0.87 8.88 20.36
C SER A 276 -0.39 9.48 19.73
N GLY A 277 -1.19 8.69 19.00
CA GLY A 277 -2.30 9.18 18.18
C GLY A 277 -1.86 9.95 16.94
N SER A 278 -0.54 10.17 16.75
CA SER A 278 0.03 10.91 15.64
C SER A 278 1.16 10.14 14.93
N ARG A 279 1.30 10.38 13.63
CA ARG A 279 2.46 9.94 12.84
C ARG A 279 3.72 10.74 13.15
N TRP A 280 3.64 11.87 13.86
CA TRP A 280 4.82 12.62 14.29
C TRP A 280 5.37 12.13 15.63
N GLN A 281 6.69 11.93 15.69
CA GLN A 281 7.41 11.61 16.93
C GLN A 281 8.73 12.40 17.01
N ASP A 282 9.12 12.78 18.22
CA ASP A 282 10.45 13.37 18.49
C ASP A 282 11.53 12.30 18.71
N ALA A 283 11.11 11.10 19.14
CA ALA A 283 11.99 10.00 19.48
C ALA A 283 12.70 9.42 18.26
N ALA A 284 14.00 9.23 18.40
CA ALA A 284 14.80 8.52 17.41
C ALA A 284 14.33 7.05 17.26
N ARG A 285 14.63 6.44 16.10
CA ARG A 285 14.57 4.98 15.93
C ARG A 285 15.84 4.47 15.28
N SER A 286 16.08 3.18 15.47
CA SER A 286 17.09 2.47 14.69
C SER A 286 16.77 2.55 13.20
N SER A 287 17.82 2.86 12.42
CA SER A 287 17.85 2.88 10.96
C SER A 287 18.48 1.62 10.37
N SER A 288 18.84 0.63 11.19
CA SER A 288 19.44 -0.62 10.72
C SER A 288 18.51 -1.33 9.73
N GLY A 289 19.07 -1.77 8.60
CA GLY A 289 18.32 -2.44 7.53
C GLY A 289 17.49 -1.51 6.64
N PHE A 290 17.63 -0.19 6.76
CA PHE A 290 16.99 0.78 5.86
C PHE A 290 18.00 1.35 4.87
N THR A 291 17.56 1.49 3.61
CA THR A 291 18.26 2.35 2.66
C THR A 291 17.93 3.80 2.97
N VAL A 292 18.95 4.64 3.01
CA VAL A 292 18.80 6.07 3.32
C VAL A 292 18.76 6.88 2.03
N ARG A 293 17.71 7.68 1.88
CA ARG A 293 17.45 8.52 0.71
C ARG A 293 17.04 9.92 1.11
N HIS A 294 17.14 10.88 0.21
CA HIS A 294 16.58 12.22 0.39
C HIS A 294 16.17 12.87 -0.94
N PRO A 295 15.21 13.82 -0.93
CA PRO A 295 14.94 14.67 -2.09
C PRO A 295 16.17 15.52 -2.42
N ALA A 296 16.50 15.68 -3.70
CA ALA A 296 17.63 16.50 -4.10
C ALA A 296 17.47 17.95 -3.60
N GLY A 297 18.54 18.50 -3.00
CA GLY A 297 18.55 19.87 -2.47
C GLY A 297 17.94 20.04 -1.07
N LEU A 298 17.38 18.97 -0.47
CA LEU A 298 16.81 18.98 0.88
C LEU A 298 17.58 18.10 1.84
#